data_AF-W5SCI7-F1
#
_entry.id   AF-W5SCI7-F1
#
_cell.length_a   1.000
_cell.length_b   1.000
_cell.length_c   1.000
_cell.angle_alpha   90.00
_cell.angle_beta   90.00
_cell.angle_gamma   90.00
#
_symmetry.space_group_name_H-M   'P 1'
#
loop_
_entity.id
_entity.type
_entity.pdbx_description
1 polymer ?
#
loop_
_entity_poly.entity_id
_entity_poly.type
_entity_poly.pdbx_seq_one_letter_code
_entity_poly.pdbx_strand_id
1 'polypeptide(L)' 'MLKNRGDFLGIISEREDLNRNIASNSKFSLKKDYMKEYENAINKFLVHLQTL' A
#
# COMPACT_ATOMS: atom_id res chain seq x y z
N MET A 1 -4.43 -2.67 -19.19
CA MET A 1 -3.95 -3.17 -17.88
C MET A 1 -4.28 -2.16 -16.80
N LEU A 2 -4.62 -2.58 -15.57
CA LEU A 2 -4.86 -1.72 -14.40
C LEU A 2 -3.75 -0.67 -14.18
N LYS A 3 -2.50 -1.06 -14.44
CA LYS A 3 -1.30 -0.21 -14.35
C LYS A 3 -1.29 0.99 -15.29
N ASN A 4 -2.17 1.05 -16.29
CA ASN A 4 -2.19 2.11 -17.30
C ASN A 4 -3.19 3.22 -16.97
N ARG A 5 -3.93 3.11 -15.86
CA ARG A 5 -4.85 4.17 -15.45
C ARG A 5 -4.10 5.27 -14.71
N GLY A 6 -4.45 6.53 -14.95
CA GLY A 6 -3.80 7.69 -14.31
C GLY A 6 -4.03 7.77 -12.80
N ASP A 7 -5.09 7.15 -12.31
CA ASP A 7 -5.46 7.04 -10.89
C ASP A 7 -4.84 5.80 -10.20
N PHE A 8 -3.99 5.05 -10.90
CA PHE A 8 -3.40 3.82 -10.37
C PHE A 8 -2.29 4.11 -9.37
N LEU A 9 -2.52 3.76 -8.10
CA LEU A 9 -1.56 4.02 -7.01
C LEU A 9 -0.50 2.91 -6.86
N GLY A 10 -0.82 1.65 -7.13
CA GLY A 10 0.16 0.57 -7.00
C GLY A 10 -0.46 -0.81 -6.76
N ILE A 11 0.41 -1.75 -6.38
CA ILE A 11 0.03 -3.11 -5.99
C ILE A 11 0.54 -3.34 -4.58
N ILE A 12 -0.31 -3.91 -3.72
CA ILE A 12 0.12 -4.52 -2.47
C ILE A 12 0.17 -6.03 -2.71
N SER A 13 1.35 -6.61 -2.58
CA SER A 13 1.59 -8.03 -2.78
C SER A 13 1.04 -8.81 -1.58
N GLU A 14 0.41 -9.95 -1.86
CA GLU A 14 -0.08 -10.84 -0.82
C GLU A 14 1.07 -11.32 0.06
N ARG A 15 0.86 -11.27 1.38
CA ARG A 15 1.77 -11.82 2.38
C ARG A 15 0.96 -12.47 3.49
N GLU A 16 1.31 -13.68 3.85
CA GLU A 16 0.59 -14.46 4.86
C GLU A 16 0.57 -13.75 6.22
N ASP A 17 1.68 -13.11 6.61
CA ASP A 17 1.77 -12.38 7.86
C ASP A 17 0.95 -11.08 7.86
N LEU A 18 0.86 -10.36 6.73
CA LEU A 18 -0.07 -9.25 6.53
C LEU A 18 -1.52 -9.73 6.73
N ASN A 19 -1.90 -10.82 6.06
CA ASN A 19 -3.26 -11.38 6.15
C ASN A 19 -3.60 -11.78 7.59
N ARG A 20 -2.69 -12.47 8.29
CA ARG A 20 -2.86 -12.80 9.71
C ARG A 20 -3.00 -11.55 10.57
N ASN A 21 -2.18 -10.53 10.34
CA ASN A 21 -2.22 -9.31 11.16
C ASN A 21 -3.54 -8.55 10.99
N ILE A 22 -4.07 -8.48 9.77
CA ILE A 22 -5.39 -7.89 9.50
C ILE A 22 -6.50 -8.72 10.16
N ALA A 23 -6.49 -10.05 9.98
CA ALA A 23 -7.56 -10.92 10.46
C ALA A 23 -7.61 -11.03 12.00
N SER A 24 -6.46 -11.02 12.66
CA SER A 24 -6.36 -11.19 14.13
C SER A 24 -6.37 -9.89 14.91
N ASN A 25 -6.49 -8.74 14.24
CA ASN A 25 -6.32 -7.41 14.85
C ASN A 25 -5.04 -7.33 15.70
N SER A 26 -3.96 -7.92 15.18
CA SER A 26 -2.70 -8.05 15.91
C SER A 26 -1.92 -6.73 15.94
N LYS A 27 -0.73 -6.78 16.54
CA LYS A 27 0.15 -5.62 16.65
C LYS A 27 0.59 -5.14 15.25
N PHE A 28 0.13 -3.95 14.90
CA PHE A 28 0.60 -3.21 13.73
C PHE A 28 2.12 -3.00 13.77
N SER A 29 2.78 -3.08 12.61
CA SER A 29 4.22 -2.88 12.47
C SER A 29 4.57 -2.17 11.16
N LEU A 30 5.28 -1.05 11.29
CA LEU A 30 5.86 -0.31 10.16
C LEU A 30 7.13 -0.96 9.60
N LYS A 31 7.68 -1.99 10.27
CA LYS A 31 8.97 -2.59 9.90
C LYS A 31 8.86 -3.70 8.86
N LYS A 32 7.64 -4.01 8.42
CA LYS A 32 7.38 -5.10 7.48
C LYS A 32 7.62 -4.64 6.05
N ASP A 33 8.08 -5.53 5.20
CA ASP A 33 8.45 -5.21 3.81
C ASP A 33 7.27 -4.70 2.98
N TYR A 34 6.04 -5.20 3.24
CA TYR A 34 4.81 -4.68 2.63
C TYR A 34 4.56 -3.20 2.90
N MET A 35 5.14 -2.63 3.96
CA MET A 35 4.98 -1.20 4.26
C MET A 35 5.58 -0.33 3.16
N LYS A 36 6.63 -0.78 2.47
CA LYS A 36 7.20 -0.04 1.32
C LYS A 36 6.19 0.09 0.17
N GLU A 37 5.35 -0.92 -0.04
CA GLU A 37 4.31 -0.87 -1.08
C GLU A 37 3.18 0.10 -0.71
N TYR A 38 2.78 0.10 0.57
CA TYR A 38 1.85 1.09 1.11
C TYR A 38 2.40 2.52 1.06
N GLU A 39 3.64 2.73 1.48
CA GLU A 39 4.33 4.03 1.43
C GLU A 39 4.37 4.55 -0.02
N ASN A 40 4.71 3.72 -0.99
CA ASN A 40 4.71 4.10 -2.40
C ASN A 40 3.32 4.50 -2.91
N ALA A 41 2.28 3.76 -2.53
CA ALA A 41 0.90 4.07 -2.93
C ALA A 41 0.43 5.40 -2.32
N ILE A 42 0.73 5.63 -1.04
CA ILE A 42 0.40 6.88 -0.34
C ILE A 42 1.17 8.05 -0.94
N ASN A 43 2.47 7.91 -1.20
CA ASN A 43 3.28 8.97 -1.79
C ASN A 43 2.75 9.40 -3.16
N LYS A 44 2.35 8.45 -4.02
CA LYS A 44 1.71 8.79 -5.30
C LYS A 44 0.39 9.52 -5.13
N PHE A 45 -0.41 9.11 -4.15
CA PHE A 45 -1.66 9.79 -3.83
C PHE A 45 -1.42 11.23 -3.36
N LEU A 46 -0.45 11.45 -2.47
CA LEU A 46 -0.07 12.79 -2.00
C LEU A 46 0.44 13.69 -3.13
N VAL A 47 1.27 13.16 -4.03
CA VAL A 47 1.71 13.88 -5.23
C VAL A 47 0.51 14.27 -6.09
N HIS A 48 -0.45 13.36 -6.30
CA HIS A 48 -1.66 13.67 -7.06
C HIS A 48 -2.48 14.80 -6.41
N LEU A 49 -2.62 14.79 -5.08
CA LEU A 49 -3.31 15.86 -4.35
C LEU A 49 -2.62 17.23 -4.45
N GLN A 50 -1.28 17.27 -4.58
CA GLN A 50 -0.53 18.51 -4.76
C GLN A 50 -0.68 19.10 -6.17
N THR A 51 -1.15 18.31 -7.14
CA THR A 51 -1.37 18.73 -8.53
C THR A 51 -2.81 19.15 -8.82
N LEU A 52 -3.69 19.10 -7.81
CA LEU A 52 -5.06 19.64 -7.82
C LEU A 52 -5.07 21.11 -7.37
#